data_AF-A0A517PKE6-F1
#
_entry.id   AF-A0A517PKE6-F1
#
_cell.length_a   1.000
_cell.length_b   1.000
_cell.length_c   1.000
_cell.angle_alpha   90.00
_cell.angle_beta   90.00
_cell.angle_gamma   90.00
#
_symmetry.space_group_name_H-M   'P 1'
#
loop_
_entity.id
_entity.type
_entity.pdbx_description
1 polymer ?
#
loop_
_entity_poly.entity_id
_entity_poly.type
_entity_poly.pdbx_seq_one_letter_code
_entity_poly.pdbx_strand_id
1 'polypeptide(L)'
;MLRRNLPDEWITWGESPSEYWSSIINDPELHPEIRDNTVTVYYRGAALIRNLSPSGDTFIGDVHFKYVPVHTTDGSEYLRFSGNAQGLRFENNLETQHLGDCGQDVLNEYKRKMRSVVHSGESQVLHHIASHPANVIIDQEIPLQTTGSPTSEKLNLCHYDTQHQSAVFVKISMIHDPRLKADADQVPEIIQQSKRFREQIEKHHHAMIETSQRTVAIKRQIGLSERVKPIPPSEPSRLMKKVLLVIGGCNQQDIESVLNGEGEWSDFRDAIEKETAGLILCGMTGCPLALEKCSQSLIFDTSMYNTAQH
;
A
#
# COMPACT_ATOMS: atom_id res chain seq x y z
N MET A 1 -1.30 -11.24 -14.76
CA MET A 1 -1.88 -11.87 -13.55
C MET A 1 -0.85 -11.77 -12.43
N LEU A 2 -1.25 -11.27 -11.25
CA LEU A 2 -0.36 -11.05 -10.11
C LEU A 2 0.16 -12.40 -9.59
N ARG A 3 1.46 -12.65 -9.68
CA ARG A 3 2.09 -13.79 -9.00
C ARG A 3 2.63 -13.30 -7.66
N ARG A 4 2.20 -13.97 -6.59
CA ARG A 4 2.61 -13.75 -5.20
C ARG A 4 3.15 -15.08 -4.70
N ASN A 5 4.41 -15.33 -5.03
CA ASN A 5 5.09 -16.58 -4.77
C ASN A 5 6.40 -16.25 -4.08
N LEU A 6 6.78 -17.06 -3.10
CA LEU A 6 8.11 -17.04 -2.52
C LEU A 6 8.74 -18.42 -2.70
N PRO A 7 10.06 -18.51 -2.94
CA PRO A 7 10.80 -19.77 -2.87
C PRO A 7 10.66 -20.44 -1.49
N ASP A 8 10.83 -21.75 -1.43
CA ASP A 8 10.75 -22.54 -0.18
C ASP A 8 11.74 -22.07 0.89
N GLU A 9 12.84 -21.42 0.49
CA GLU A 9 13.82 -20.79 1.39
C GLU A 9 13.16 -19.82 2.38
N TRP A 10 12.09 -19.14 1.97
CA TRP A 10 11.30 -18.26 2.84
C TRP A 10 10.52 -19.01 3.92
N ILE A 11 10.08 -20.25 3.64
CA ILE A 11 9.37 -21.08 4.61
C ILE A 11 10.33 -21.49 5.72
N THR A 12 11.52 -21.97 5.36
CA THR A 12 12.60 -22.30 6.30
C THR A 12 12.95 -21.11 7.20
N TRP A 13 13.04 -19.91 6.59
CA TRP A 13 13.25 -18.66 7.32
C TRP A 13 12.08 -18.26 8.22
N GLY A 14 10.84 -18.58 7.84
CA GLY A 14 9.65 -18.32 8.65
C GLY A 14 9.55 -19.24 9.88
N GLU A 15 9.95 -20.49 9.74
CA GLU A 15 9.93 -21.49 10.82
C GLU A 15 11.00 -21.22 11.90
N SER A 16 12.14 -20.67 11.50
CA SER A 16 13.24 -20.28 12.39
C SER A 16 13.77 -18.90 12.02
N PRO A 17 13.03 -17.82 12.35
CA PRO A 17 13.36 -16.47 11.92
C PRO A 17 14.69 -16.00 12.51
N SER A 18 15.58 -15.51 11.65
CA SER A 18 16.81 -14.84 12.08
C SER A 18 16.48 -13.63 12.97
N GLU A 19 17.42 -13.17 13.80
CA GLU A 19 17.23 -11.95 14.61
C GLU A 19 16.86 -10.74 13.74
N TYR A 20 17.43 -10.67 12.54
CA TYR A 20 17.12 -9.63 11.56
C TYR A 20 15.67 -9.71 11.07
N TRP A 21 15.23 -10.87 10.58
CA TRP A 21 13.86 -11.03 10.10
C TRP A 21 12.84 -10.85 11.24
N SER A 22 13.16 -11.37 12.43
CA SER A 22 12.39 -11.15 13.65
C SER A 22 12.24 -9.66 13.97
N SER A 23 13.29 -8.87 13.78
CA SER A 23 13.23 -7.41 13.99
C SER A 23 12.27 -6.74 13.00
N ILE A 24 12.25 -7.19 11.74
CA ILE A 24 11.34 -6.63 10.72
C ILE A 24 9.88 -6.98 11.00
N ILE A 25 9.58 -8.26 11.28
CA ILE A 25 8.18 -8.71 11.42
C ILE A 25 7.53 -8.20 12.70
N ASN A 26 8.31 -8.00 13.77
CA ASN A 26 7.84 -7.53 15.07
C ASN A 26 7.78 -6.00 15.17
N ASP A 27 8.36 -5.26 14.21
CA ASP A 27 8.24 -3.80 14.17
C ASP A 27 6.84 -3.40 13.65
N PRO A 28 6.03 -2.69 14.45
CA PRO A 28 4.67 -2.31 14.07
C PRO A 28 4.60 -1.23 12.99
N GLU A 29 5.68 -0.47 12.76
CA GLU A 29 5.73 0.58 11.73
C GLU A 29 6.23 0.07 10.37
N LEU A 30 6.89 -1.09 10.35
CA LEU A 30 7.32 -1.74 9.12
C LEU A 30 6.19 -2.59 8.54
N HIS A 31 6.11 -2.65 7.22
CA HIS A 31 5.07 -3.41 6.50
C HIS A 31 5.69 -4.28 5.41
N PRO A 32 6.00 -5.55 5.71
CA PRO A 32 6.53 -6.48 4.72
C PRO A 32 5.41 -6.98 3.79
N GLU A 33 5.60 -6.82 2.49
CA GLU A 33 4.65 -7.22 1.46
C GLU A 33 5.30 -8.13 0.41
N ILE A 34 4.56 -9.17 0.03
CA ILE A 34 5.05 -10.23 -0.86
C ILE A 34 5.09 -9.71 -2.30
N ARG A 35 6.20 -9.95 -2.97
CA ARG A 35 6.40 -9.72 -4.41
C ARG A 35 6.70 -11.06 -5.09
N ASP A 36 6.95 -11.04 -6.39
CA ASP A 36 7.32 -12.28 -7.08
C ASP A 36 8.75 -12.66 -6.69
N ASN A 37 8.86 -13.73 -5.90
CA ASN A 37 10.07 -14.32 -5.33
C ASN A 37 10.79 -13.53 -4.23
N THR A 38 10.32 -12.33 -3.87
CA THR A 38 10.96 -11.47 -2.89
C THR A 38 9.95 -10.78 -1.96
N VAL A 39 10.44 -10.13 -0.92
CA VAL A 39 9.64 -9.27 -0.03
C VAL A 39 10.08 -7.81 -0.19
N THR A 40 9.12 -6.90 -0.22
CA THR A 40 9.38 -5.46 -0.07
C THR A 40 8.92 -5.02 1.31
N VAL A 41 9.80 -4.37 2.07
CA VAL A 41 9.46 -3.81 3.39
C VAL A 41 9.17 -2.33 3.22
N TYR A 42 7.95 -1.92 3.57
CA TYR A 42 7.53 -0.52 3.54
C TYR A 42 7.66 0.12 4.92
N TYR A 43 8.05 1.39 4.95
CA TYR A 43 8.02 2.26 6.11
C TYR A 43 7.45 3.61 5.68
N ARG A 44 6.47 4.13 6.41
CA ARG A 44 5.81 5.41 6.10
C ARG A 44 5.28 5.52 4.66
N GLY A 45 4.84 4.41 4.08
CA GLY A 45 4.26 4.37 2.73
C GLY A 45 5.31 4.48 1.62
N ALA A 46 6.59 4.26 1.93
CA ALA A 46 7.67 4.14 0.97
C ALA A 46 8.41 2.81 1.16
N ALA A 47 8.92 2.23 0.06
CA ALA A 47 9.72 1.01 0.12
C ALA A 47 11.08 1.31 0.78
N LEU A 48 11.25 0.86 2.03
CA LEU A 48 12.50 0.95 2.78
C LEU A 48 13.52 -0.07 2.24
N ILE A 49 13.08 -1.32 2.07
CA ILE A 49 13.87 -2.40 1.49
C ILE A 49 13.08 -3.01 0.34
N ARG A 50 13.69 -3.11 -0.84
CA ARG A 50 13.16 -3.84 -1.99
C ARG A 50 13.91 -5.14 -2.19
N ASN A 51 13.26 -6.08 -2.87
CA ASN A 51 13.86 -7.34 -3.30
C ASN A 51 14.57 -8.09 -2.16
N LEU A 52 14.05 -7.98 -0.93
CA LEU A 52 14.58 -8.75 0.19
C LEU A 52 14.42 -10.22 -0.16
N SER A 53 15.47 -11.01 0.01
CA SER A 53 15.47 -12.45 -0.22
C SER A 53 16.48 -13.14 0.68
N PRO A 54 16.16 -14.31 1.24
CA PRO A 54 17.15 -15.26 1.75
C PRO A 54 18.16 -15.62 0.67
N SER A 55 19.37 -15.96 1.11
CA SER A 55 20.47 -16.47 0.29
C SER A 55 21.37 -17.31 1.19
N GLY A 56 20.97 -18.57 1.44
CA GLY A 56 21.60 -19.43 2.44
C GLY A 56 21.46 -18.86 3.86
N ASP A 57 22.59 -18.73 4.56
CA ASP A 57 22.65 -18.12 5.90
C ASP A 57 22.68 -16.57 5.86
N THR A 58 22.55 -15.99 4.68
CA THR A 58 22.57 -14.55 4.45
C THR A 58 21.25 -14.08 3.88
N PHE A 59 21.08 -12.76 3.80
CA PHE A 59 20.01 -12.15 3.03
C PHE A 59 20.58 -11.06 2.14
N ILE A 60 19.87 -10.82 1.05
CA ILE A 60 20.16 -9.74 0.12
C ILE A 60 18.94 -8.83 0.01
N GLY A 61 19.18 -7.57 -0.33
CA GLY A 61 18.11 -6.61 -0.61
C GLY A 61 18.66 -5.30 -1.12
N ASP A 62 17.76 -4.40 -1.47
CA ASP A 62 18.08 -3.10 -2.05
C ASP A 62 17.48 -1.98 -1.19
N VAL A 63 18.27 -0.97 -0.86
CA VAL A 63 17.81 0.27 -0.20
C VAL A 63 18.05 1.45 -1.12
N HIS A 64 17.11 2.38 -1.20
CA HIS A 64 17.30 3.58 -2.01
C HIS A 64 18.42 4.45 -1.41
N PHE A 65 19.39 4.93 -2.22
CA PHE A 65 20.57 5.65 -1.72
C PHE A 65 20.22 6.89 -0.87
N LYS A 66 19.08 7.52 -1.14
CA LYS A 66 18.53 8.64 -0.34
C LYS A 66 18.42 8.35 1.16
N TYR A 67 18.26 7.09 1.57
CA TYR A 67 18.16 6.68 2.98
C TYR A 67 19.52 6.45 3.65
N VAL A 68 20.61 6.42 2.87
CA VAL A 68 21.97 6.14 3.35
C VAL A 68 22.85 7.37 3.07
N PRO A 69 23.60 7.91 4.05
CA PRO A 69 24.44 9.10 3.87
C PRO A 69 25.76 8.78 3.15
N VAL A 70 25.66 8.31 1.91
CA VAL A 70 26.80 7.87 1.08
C VAL A 70 26.72 8.49 -0.31
N HIS A 71 27.88 8.59 -0.98
CA HIS A 71 27.95 8.86 -2.41
C HIS A 71 27.92 7.55 -3.20
N THR A 72 27.16 7.56 -4.29
CA THR A 72 27.15 6.50 -5.29
C THR A 72 28.09 6.88 -6.43
N THR A 73 29.20 6.18 -6.58
CA THR A 73 30.17 6.46 -7.65
C THR A 73 29.67 6.06 -9.04
N ASP A 74 28.66 5.19 -9.11
CA ASP A 74 28.09 4.61 -10.32
C ASP A 74 26.76 5.24 -10.76
N GLY A 75 26.21 6.17 -9.97
CA GLY A 75 24.91 6.79 -10.22
C GLY A 75 23.71 5.88 -9.97
N SER A 76 23.86 4.74 -9.28
CA SER A 76 22.75 3.85 -8.96
C SER A 76 21.75 4.49 -7.99
N GLU A 77 20.44 4.34 -8.25
CA GLU A 77 19.37 4.78 -7.33
C GLU A 77 19.20 3.85 -6.12
N TYR A 78 19.70 2.62 -6.22
CA TYR A 78 19.56 1.60 -5.17
C TYR A 78 20.92 1.01 -4.81
N LEU A 79 21.13 0.82 -3.51
CA LEU A 79 22.30 0.21 -2.92
C LEU A 79 21.95 -1.22 -2.53
N ARG A 80 22.60 -2.17 -3.18
CA ARG A 80 22.44 -3.58 -2.86
C ARG A 80 23.25 -3.91 -1.60
N PHE A 81 22.65 -4.64 -0.69
CA PHE A 81 23.31 -5.13 0.51
C PHE A 81 23.19 -6.63 0.65
N SER A 82 24.14 -7.20 1.36
CA SER A 82 24.06 -8.53 1.96
C SER A 82 24.19 -8.40 3.47
N GLY A 83 23.51 -9.27 4.22
CA GLY A 83 23.58 -9.25 5.67
C GLY A 83 23.50 -10.63 6.28
N ASN A 84 23.92 -10.70 7.54
CA ASN A 84 23.83 -11.87 8.40
C ASN A 84 23.76 -11.44 9.87
N ALA A 85 23.91 -12.38 10.80
CA ALA A 85 23.90 -12.09 12.24
C ALA A 85 25.01 -11.11 12.68
N GLN A 86 26.07 -10.93 11.88
CA GLN A 86 27.18 -10.03 12.19
C GLN A 86 26.98 -8.62 11.62
N GLY A 87 25.89 -8.36 10.90
CA GLY A 87 25.50 -7.04 10.41
C GLY A 87 25.26 -6.96 8.90
N LEU A 88 25.06 -5.74 8.42
CA LEU A 88 24.79 -5.41 7.02
C LEU A 88 26.07 -4.92 6.32
N ARG A 89 26.27 -5.35 5.07
CA ARG A 89 27.35 -4.88 4.20
C ARG A 89 26.79 -4.53 2.83
N PHE A 90 27.09 -3.34 2.36
CA PHE A 90 26.76 -2.96 0.99
C PHE A 90 27.74 -3.60 0.01
N GLU A 91 27.24 -4.05 -1.13
CA GLU A 91 28.07 -4.63 -2.20
C GLU A 91 28.80 -3.54 -3.00
N ASN A 92 28.26 -2.32 -3.03
CA ASN A 92 28.87 -1.16 -3.69
C ASN A 92 30.06 -0.62 -2.88
N ASN A 93 31.09 -0.10 -3.57
CA ASN A 93 32.11 0.75 -2.94
C ASN A 93 31.44 2.07 -2.54
N LEU A 94 31.02 2.16 -1.28
CA LEU A 94 30.40 3.36 -0.74
C LEU A 94 31.46 4.29 -0.19
N GLU A 95 31.57 5.47 -0.77
CA GLU A 95 32.28 6.56 -0.13
C GLU A 95 31.31 7.24 0.83
N THR A 96 31.68 7.29 2.12
CA THR A 96 30.96 8.09 3.10
C THR A 96 30.88 9.52 2.59
N GLN A 97 29.70 10.11 2.62
CA GLN A 97 29.54 11.49 2.20
C GLN A 97 30.44 12.39 3.05
N HIS A 98 31.44 13.03 2.42
CA HIS A 98 32.36 13.92 3.12
C HIS A 98 31.59 15.19 3.51
N LEU A 99 31.33 15.36 4.81
CA LEU A 99 30.39 16.39 5.29
C LEU A 99 30.92 17.84 5.17
N GLY A 100 32.22 18.01 4.86
CA GLY A 100 32.86 19.31 4.69
C GLY A 100 32.59 20.27 5.86
N ASP A 101 32.57 21.57 5.56
CA ASP A 101 32.32 22.66 6.53
C ASP A 101 30.82 23.08 6.58
N CYS A 102 29.89 22.22 6.14
CA CYS A 102 28.48 22.57 5.92
C CYS A 102 28.26 23.69 4.86
N GLY A 103 28.98 23.62 3.74
CA GLY A 103 28.77 24.50 2.58
C GLY A 103 27.36 24.44 1.98
N GLN A 104 27.01 25.41 1.12
CA GLN A 104 25.67 25.54 0.55
C GLN A 104 25.24 24.33 -0.30
N ASP A 105 26.20 23.68 -0.95
CA ASP A 105 26.07 22.43 -1.69
C ASP A 105 25.68 21.25 -0.77
N VAL A 106 26.34 21.10 0.38
CA VAL A 106 25.99 20.11 1.41
C VAL A 106 24.58 20.39 1.95
N LEU A 107 24.26 21.65 2.28
CA LEU A 107 22.93 22.04 2.74
C LEU A 107 21.84 21.80 1.70
N ASN A 108 22.12 22.03 0.41
CA ASN A 108 21.18 21.76 -0.68
C ASN A 108 20.92 20.27 -0.85
N GLU A 109 21.96 19.44 -0.69
CA GLU A 109 21.85 17.99 -0.72
C GLU A 109 21.08 17.45 0.49
N TYR A 110 21.27 18.02 1.68
CA TYR A 110 20.42 17.75 2.85
C TYR A 110 18.98 18.15 2.61
N LYS A 111 18.71 19.37 2.12
CA LYS A 111 17.33 19.79 1.79
C LYS A 111 16.71 18.88 0.73
N ARG A 112 17.48 18.40 -0.24
CA ARG A 112 17.02 17.42 -1.25
C ARG A 112 16.70 16.07 -0.61
N LYS A 113 17.59 15.51 0.22
CA LYS A 113 17.37 14.25 0.96
C LYS A 113 16.19 14.38 1.92
N MET A 114 16.11 15.47 2.68
CA MET A 114 14.98 15.78 3.55
C MET A 114 13.67 15.88 2.77
N ARG A 115 13.61 16.62 1.65
CA ARG A 115 12.41 16.65 0.78
C ARG A 115 12.03 15.27 0.23
N SER A 116 13.01 14.39 0.02
CA SER A 116 12.78 13.01 -0.45
C SER A 116 12.34 12.02 0.65
N VAL A 117 12.45 12.45 1.92
CA VAL A 117 12.05 11.74 3.14
C VAL A 117 10.81 12.38 3.78
N VAL A 118 10.53 13.67 3.53
CA VAL A 118 9.27 14.34 3.84
C VAL A 118 8.24 13.82 2.84
N HIS A 119 7.43 12.89 3.33
CA HIS A 119 6.51 12.08 2.55
C HIS A 119 5.50 12.95 1.79
N SER A 120 5.14 12.54 0.58
CA SER A 120 3.90 13.03 -0.04
C SER A 120 2.75 12.76 0.93
N GLY A 121 1.77 13.67 1.00
CA GLY A 121 0.64 13.50 1.91
C GLY A 121 -0.06 12.14 1.77
N GLU A 122 -0.11 11.61 0.54
CA GLU A 122 -0.69 10.29 0.26
C GLU A 122 0.06 9.14 0.93
N SER A 123 1.40 9.12 0.88
CA SER A 123 2.20 8.06 1.53
C SER A 123 2.04 8.09 3.06
N GLN A 124 1.88 9.28 3.64
CA GLN A 124 1.61 9.42 5.07
C GLN A 124 0.22 8.86 5.44
N VAL A 125 -0.81 9.23 4.69
CA VAL A 125 -2.18 8.71 4.89
C VAL A 125 -2.20 7.18 4.70
N LEU A 126 -1.58 6.68 3.64
CA LEU A 126 -1.43 5.24 3.37
C LEU A 126 -0.78 4.52 4.55
N HIS A 127 0.33 5.06 5.09
CA HIS A 127 0.99 4.46 6.24
C HIS A 127 0.09 4.41 7.47
N HIS A 128 -0.56 5.53 7.81
CA HIS A 128 -1.45 5.55 8.96
C HIS A 128 -2.62 4.58 8.81
N ILE A 129 -3.18 4.44 7.61
CA ILE A 129 -4.20 3.44 7.31
C ILE A 129 -3.64 2.03 7.46
N ALA A 130 -2.48 1.73 6.88
CA ALA A 130 -1.88 0.39 6.93
C ALA A 130 -1.47 -0.03 8.35
N SER A 131 -1.02 0.94 9.17
CA SER A 131 -0.63 0.74 10.58
C SER A 131 -1.82 0.79 11.56
N HIS A 132 -3.02 1.11 11.11
CA HIS A 132 -4.16 1.26 12.00
C HIS A 132 -4.56 -0.12 12.58
N PRO A 133 -4.73 -0.29 13.90
CA PRO A 133 -4.94 -1.60 14.54
C PRO A 133 -6.26 -2.28 14.12
N ALA A 134 -7.24 -1.50 13.66
CA ALA A 134 -8.50 -2.05 13.14
C ALA A 134 -8.39 -2.56 11.68
N ASN A 135 -7.31 -2.24 10.98
CA ASN A 135 -7.17 -2.55 9.56
C ASN A 135 -6.33 -3.82 9.37
N VAL A 136 -6.89 -4.77 8.63
CA VAL A 136 -6.23 -6.04 8.31
C VAL A 136 -5.75 -5.98 6.87
N ILE A 137 -4.45 -5.77 6.65
CA ILE A 137 -3.88 -5.55 5.32
C ILE A 137 -3.37 -6.86 4.70
N ILE A 138 -3.96 -7.22 3.56
CA ILE A 138 -3.56 -8.39 2.76
C ILE A 138 -2.36 -8.05 1.87
N ASP A 139 -2.36 -6.95 1.15
CA ASP A 139 -1.26 -6.52 0.24
C ASP A 139 -1.27 -5.00 0.04
N GLN A 140 -0.16 -4.44 -0.46
CA GLN A 140 -0.01 -3.02 -0.81
C GLN A 140 0.61 -2.84 -2.21
N GLU A 141 0.38 -1.69 -2.83
CA GLU A 141 0.88 -1.33 -4.17
C GLU A 141 0.59 -2.39 -5.24
N ILE A 142 -0.69 -2.70 -5.43
CA ILE A 142 -1.14 -3.82 -6.26
C ILE A 142 -1.29 -3.32 -7.71
N PRO A 143 -0.42 -3.72 -8.65
CA PRO A 143 -0.54 -3.30 -10.03
C PRO A 143 -1.70 -4.02 -10.71
N LEU A 144 -2.51 -3.27 -11.44
CA LEU A 144 -3.49 -3.80 -12.37
C LEU A 144 -2.95 -3.65 -13.80
N GLN A 145 -2.91 -4.75 -14.53
CA GLN A 145 -2.48 -4.74 -15.92
C GLN A 145 -3.60 -4.19 -16.80
N THR A 146 -3.51 -2.91 -17.13
CA THR A 146 -4.41 -2.30 -18.10
C THR A 146 -3.81 -2.45 -19.50
N THR A 147 -4.41 -3.27 -20.36
CA THR A 147 -4.01 -3.40 -21.77
C THR A 147 -4.01 -2.03 -22.45
N GLY A 148 -2.86 -1.64 -23.03
CA GLY A 148 -2.72 -0.38 -23.78
C GLY A 148 -2.27 0.84 -22.96
N SER A 149 -2.09 0.73 -21.64
CA SER A 149 -1.50 1.80 -20.84
C SER A 149 0.01 1.57 -20.64
N PRO A 150 0.88 2.57 -20.89
CA PRO A 150 2.31 2.47 -20.59
C PRO A 150 2.61 2.46 -19.08
N THR A 151 1.66 2.90 -18.25
CA THR A 151 1.75 2.90 -16.79
C THR A 151 0.74 1.92 -16.20
N SER A 152 1.22 0.97 -15.39
CA SER A 152 0.33 0.12 -14.60
C SER A 152 -0.35 1.00 -13.54
N GLU A 153 -1.66 1.18 -13.64
CA GLU A 153 -2.45 1.74 -12.54
C GLU A 153 -2.32 0.82 -11.32
N LYS A 154 -2.27 1.41 -10.12
CA LYS A 154 -2.07 0.66 -8.89
C LYS A 154 -3.18 0.96 -7.90
N LEU A 155 -3.68 -0.09 -7.28
CA LEU A 155 -4.45 -0.01 -6.05
C LEU A 155 -3.47 0.16 -4.89
N ASN A 156 -3.83 0.99 -3.91
CA ASN A 156 -2.95 1.29 -2.80
C ASN A 156 -2.90 0.10 -1.83
N LEU A 157 -4.05 -0.51 -1.50
CA LEU A 157 -4.16 -1.61 -0.54
C LEU A 157 -5.13 -2.71 -1.00
N CYS A 158 -4.98 -3.90 -0.44
CA CYS A 158 -6.03 -4.90 -0.27
C CYS A 158 -6.26 -5.12 1.22
N HIS A 159 -7.48 -4.91 1.69
CA HIS A 159 -7.90 -5.03 3.07
C HIS A 159 -8.86 -6.23 3.22
N TYR A 160 -8.77 -6.96 4.33
CA TYR A 160 -9.81 -7.90 4.72
C TYR A 160 -10.83 -7.22 5.62
N ASP A 161 -12.01 -6.95 5.08
CA ASP A 161 -13.15 -6.50 5.85
C ASP A 161 -13.68 -7.67 6.70
N THR A 162 -13.39 -7.61 8.00
CA THR A 162 -13.76 -8.65 8.96
C THR A 162 -15.27 -8.73 9.21
N GLN A 163 -16.00 -7.63 9.03
CA GLN A 163 -17.45 -7.59 9.21
C GLN A 163 -18.16 -8.29 8.05
N HIS A 164 -17.71 -8.04 6.83
CA HIS A 164 -18.29 -8.61 5.61
C HIS A 164 -17.59 -9.89 5.12
N GLN A 165 -16.53 -10.30 5.82
CA GLN A 165 -15.68 -11.45 5.48
C GLN A 165 -15.24 -11.44 4.02
N SER A 166 -14.73 -10.29 3.56
CA SER A 166 -14.38 -10.10 2.15
C SER A 166 -13.09 -9.32 1.98
N ALA A 167 -12.35 -9.67 0.93
CA ALA A 167 -11.29 -8.80 0.45
C ALA A 167 -11.89 -7.55 -0.21
N VAL A 168 -11.28 -6.40 0.05
CA VAL A 168 -11.66 -5.10 -0.49
C VAL A 168 -10.40 -4.42 -1.02
N PHE A 169 -10.42 -4.00 -2.28
CA PHE A 169 -9.36 -3.18 -2.82
C PHE A 169 -9.60 -1.71 -2.48
N VAL A 170 -8.55 -1.02 -2.06
CA VAL A 170 -8.63 0.37 -1.62
C VAL A 170 -7.78 1.25 -2.52
N LYS A 171 -8.39 2.34 -2.98
CA LYS A 171 -7.72 3.45 -3.66
C LYS A 171 -7.65 4.61 -2.68
N ILE A 172 -6.47 5.23 -2.55
CA ILE A 172 -6.25 6.41 -1.73
C ILE A 172 -5.87 7.57 -2.67
N SER A 173 -6.47 8.73 -2.43
CA SER A 173 -6.13 10.00 -3.05
C SER A 173 -6.10 11.10 -1.98
N MET A 174 -5.42 12.21 -2.26
CA MET A 174 -5.46 13.39 -1.39
C MET A 174 -6.58 14.33 -1.81
N ILE A 175 -7.17 15.10 -0.89
CA ILE A 175 -8.23 16.08 -1.22
C ILE A 175 -7.82 17.10 -2.28
N HIS A 176 -6.52 17.42 -2.36
CA HIS A 176 -5.95 18.33 -3.36
C HIS A 176 -5.49 17.63 -4.64
N ASP A 177 -5.75 16.32 -4.79
CA ASP A 177 -5.45 15.59 -6.02
C ASP A 177 -6.34 16.16 -7.15
N PRO A 178 -5.75 16.77 -8.19
CA PRO A 178 -6.53 17.40 -9.24
C PRO A 178 -7.41 16.40 -9.99
N ARG A 179 -7.10 15.10 -9.93
CA ARG A 179 -7.86 14.02 -10.57
C ARG A 179 -9.21 13.73 -9.90
N LEU A 180 -9.42 14.24 -8.68
CA LEU A 180 -10.72 14.22 -8.01
C LEU A 180 -11.70 15.20 -8.65
N LYS A 181 -11.19 16.18 -9.40
CA LYS A 181 -11.96 17.25 -10.03
C LYS A 181 -12.15 16.97 -11.51
N ALA A 182 -13.26 17.51 -12.03
CA ALA A 182 -13.56 17.51 -13.45
C ALA A 182 -13.09 18.83 -14.07
N ASP A 183 -12.56 18.76 -15.30
CA ASP A 183 -12.69 19.89 -16.21
C ASP A 183 -14.16 20.00 -16.66
N ALA A 184 -14.61 21.20 -17.03
CA ALA A 184 -16.01 21.42 -17.42
C ALA A 184 -16.52 20.34 -18.39
N ASP A 185 -17.66 19.73 -18.05
CA ASP A 185 -18.35 18.66 -18.79
C ASP A 185 -17.61 17.30 -18.88
N GLN A 186 -16.58 17.05 -18.06
CA GLN A 186 -15.88 15.76 -18.00
C GLN A 186 -16.11 15.00 -16.69
N VAL A 187 -16.07 13.67 -16.75
CA VAL A 187 -16.07 12.84 -15.54
C VAL A 187 -14.67 12.86 -14.93
N PRO A 188 -14.49 13.12 -13.61
CA PRO A 188 -13.18 13.17 -12.97
C PRO A 188 -12.34 11.92 -13.24
N GLU A 189 -11.03 12.08 -13.44
CA GLU A 189 -10.14 10.97 -13.82
C GLU A 189 -10.19 9.83 -12.79
N ILE A 190 -10.30 10.14 -11.49
CA ILE A 190 -10.39 9.13 -10.43
C ILE A 190 -11.60 8.20 -10.58
N ILE A 191 -12.71 8.71 -11.12
CA ILE A 191 -13.92 7.92 -11.38
C ILE A 191 -13.69 6.99 -12.55
N GLN A 192 -13.02 7.47 -13.61
CA GLN A 192 -12.65 6.65 -14.75
C GLN A 192 -11.68 5.53 -14.33
N GLN A 193 -10.72 5.84 -13.44
CA GLN A 193 -9.84 4.83 -12.82
C GLN A 193 -10.65 3.81 -12.02
N SER A 194 -11.59 4.26 -11.18
CA SER A 194 -12.46 3.38 -10.39
C SER A 194 -13.29 2.44 -11.25
N LYS A 195 -13.83 2.93 -12.37
CA LYS A 195 -14.52 2.11 -13.38
C LYS A 195 -13.61 1.04 -13.97
N ARG A 196 -12.40 1.41 -14.40
CA ARG A 196 -11.41 0.45 -14.94
C ARG A 196 -11.04 -0.60 -13.89
N PHE A 197 -10.87 -0.20 -12.64
CA PHE A 197 -10.62 -1.15 -11.54
C PHE A 197 -11.77 -2.13 -11.37
N ARG A 198 -13.02 -1.66 -11.33
CA ARG A 198 -14.20 -2.54 -11.28
C ARG A 198 -14.18 -3.56 -12.41
N GLU A 199 -13.99 -3.12 -13.65
CA GLU A 199 -13.95 -3.99 -14.82
C GLU A 199 -12.84 -5.05 -14.72
N GLN A 200 -11.65 -4.68 -14.23
CA GLN A 200 -10.55 -5.61 -14.01
C GLN A 200 -10.83 -6.59 -12.88
N ILE A 201 -11.40 -6.12 -11.78
CA ILE A 201 -11.77 -6.95 -10.63
C ILE A 201 -12.82 -7.98 -11.05
N GLU A 202 -13.85 -7.57 -11.79
CA GLU A 202 -14.88 -8.48 -12.29
C GLU A 202 -14.32 -9.50 -13.27
N LYS A 203 -13.50 -9.05 -14.23
CA LYS A 203 -12.86 -9.92 -15.23
C LYS A 203 -11.93 -10.96 -14.61
N HIS A 204 -11.24 -10.61 -13.52
CA HIS A 204 -10.21 -11.43 -12.89
C HIS A 204 -10.58 -11.85 -11.46
N HIS A 205 -11.86 -11.89 -11.14
CA HIS A 205 -12.39 -12.04 -9.77
C HIS A 205 -11.82 -13.26 -9.02
N HIS A 206 -11.97 -14.46 -9.60
CA HIS A 206 -11.48 -15.71 -9.01
C HIS A 206 -9.96 -15.68 -8.79
N ALA A 207 -9.22 -15.21 -9.80
CA ALA A 207 -7.77 -15.08 -9.75
C ALA A 207 -7.30 -14.16 -8.61
N MET A 208 -8.01 -13.06 -8.37
CA MET A 208 -7.69 -12.11 -7.30
C MET A 208 -8.02 -12.66 -5.92
N ILE A 209 -9.08 -13.45 -5.78
CA ILE A 209 -9.38 -14.19 -4.54
C ILE A 209 -8.26 -15.20 -4.26
N GLU A 210 -7.91 -16.06 -5.22
CA GLU A 210 -6.84 -17.04 -5.07
C GLU A 210 -5.50 -16.37 -4.71
N THR A 211 -5.18 -15.25 -5.35
CA THR A 211 -3.98 -14.46 -5.05
C THR A 211 -4.01 -13.91 -3.62
N SER A 212 -5.17 -13.46 -3.15
CA SER A 212 -5.34 -12.95 -1.78
C SER A 212 -5.21 -14.06 -0.75
N GLN A 213 -5.85 -15.20 -0.96
CA GLN A 213 -5.73 -16.39 -0.11
C GLN A 213 -4.28 -16.87 -0.04
N ARG A 214 -3.59 -16.94 -1.19
CA ARG A 214 -2.18 -17.32 -1.25
C ARG A 214 -1.30 -16.34 -0.48
N THR A 215 -1.51 -15.04 -0.65
CA THR A 215 -0.78 -14.00 0.09
C THR A 215 -0.96 -14.17 1.60
N VAL A 216 -2.18 -14.42 2.07
CA VAL A 216 -2.46 -14.67 3.49
C VAL A 216 -1.76 -15.94 3.98
N ALA A 217 -1.82 -17.04 3.22
CA ALA A 217 -1.14 -18.29 3.56
C ALA A 217 0.38 -18.10 3.70
N ILE A 218 1.00 -17.43 2.73
CA ILE A 218 2.44 -17.13 2.77
C ILE A 218 2.77 -16.23 3.96
N LYS A 219 1.98 -15.17 4.23
CA LYS A 219 2.19 -14.29 5.39
C LYS A 219 2.23 -15.08 6.70
N ARG A 220 1.34 -16.08 6.86
CA ARG A 220 1.37 -16.96 8.04
C ARG A 220 2.66 -17.77 8.11
N GLN A 221 3.10 -18.35 6.99
CA GLN A 221 4.30 -19.17 6.90
C GLN A 221 5.58 -18.38 7.19
N ILE A 222 5.67 -17.11 6.80
CA ILE A 222 6.87 -16.28 7.00
C ILE A 222 6.89 -15.52 8.32
N GLY A 223 6.03 -15.86 9.29
CA GLY A 223 6.02 -15.24 10.62
C GLY A 223 5.18 -13.97 10.75
N LEU A 224 4.41 -13.57 9.74
CA LEU A 224 3.49 -12.42 9.79
C LEU A 224 2.08 -12.80 10.26
N SER A 225 1.95 -13.94 10.95
CA SER A 225 0.66 -14.51 11.36
C SER A 225 -0.21 -13.55 12.17
N GLU A 226 0.37 -12.78 13.11
CA GLU A 226 -0.42 -11.84 13.92
C GLU A 226 -1.09 -10.74 13.08
N ARG A 227 -0.48 -10.32 11.96
CA ARG A 227 -1.04 -9.27 11.08
C ARG A 227 -2.27 -9.74 10.30
N VAL A 228 -2.36 -11.04 10.05
CA VAL A 228 -3.46 -11.67 9.30
C VAL A 228 -4.31 -12.58 10.19
N LYS A 229 -4.10 -12.52 11.52
CA LYS A 229 -4.82 -13.31 12.51
C LYS A 229 -6.34 -13.15 12.44
N PRO A 230 -6.90 -11.95 12.17
CA PRO A 230 -8.34 -11.81 12.02
C PRO A 230 -8.91 -12.48 10.77
N ILE A 231 -8.06 -12.88 9.81
CA ILE A 231 -8.48 -13.60 8.60
C ILE A 231 -8.54 -15.10 8.92
N PRO A 232 -9.69 -15.78 8.75
CA PRO A 232 -9.76 -17.23 8.89
C PRO A 232 -8.86 -18.00 7.91
N PRO A 233 -8.49 -19.27 8.18
CA PRO A 233 -7.57 -20.04 7.34
C PRO A 233 -7.94 -20.13 5.85
N SER A 234 -9.23 -20.28 5.54
CA SER A 234 -9.78 -20.42 4.18
C SER A 234 -10.24 -19.10 3.53
N GLU A 235 -10.00 -17.98 4.20
CA GLU A 235 -10.44 -16.65 3.78
C GLU A 235 -9.27 -15.82 3.19
N PRO A 236 -9.53 -14.81 2.35
CA PRO A 236 -10.85 -14.38 1.86
C PRO A 236 -11.45 -15.35 0.84
N SER A 237 -12.73 -15.69 0.96
CA SER A 237 -13.50 -16.44 -0.04
C SER A 237 -14.35 -15.53 -0.94
N ARG A 238 -14.49 -14.25 -0.55
CA ARG A 238 -15.23 -13.22 -1.24
C ARG A 238 -14.34 -12.03 -1.55
N LEU A 239 -14.63 -11.34 -2.66
CA LEU A 239 -13.96 -10.12 -3.09
C LEU A 239 -15.01 -9.12 -3.57
N MET A 240 -14.98 -7.91 -3.03
CA MET A 240 -15.82 -6.81 -3.49
C MET A 240 -15.47 -6.45 -4.93
N LYS A 241 -16.49 -6.24 -5.76
CA LYS A 241 -16.32 -5.92 -7.19
C LYS A 241 -15.86 -4.50 -7.43
N LYS A 242 -16.19 -3.59 -6.52
CA LYS A 242 -15.83 -2.18 -6.58
C LYS A 242 -14.77 -1.86 -5.52
N VAL A 243 -13.97 -0.84 -5.81
CA VAL A 243 -12.95 -0.35 -4.87
C VAL A 243 -13.58 0.51 -3.78
N LEU A 244 -12.97 0.50 -2.59
CA LEU A 244 -13.20 1.52 -1.57
C LEU A 244 -12.31 2.72 -1.88
N LEU A 245 -12.89 3.91 -2.06
CA LEU A 245 -12.12 5.14 -2.21
C LEU A 245 -11.93 5.81 -0.84
N VAL A 246 -10.68 6.16 -0.54
CA VAL A 246 -10.33 6.99 0.62
C VAL A 246 -9.75 8.30 0.13
N ILE A 247 -10.28 9.42 0.63
CA ILE A 247 -9.72 10.76 0.39
C ILE A 247 -9.10 11.27 1.67
N GLY A 248 -7.77 11.39 1.67
CA GLY A 248 -6.97 11.83 2.80
C GLY A 248 -6.68 13.32 2.80
N GLY A 249 -6.30 13.84 3.97
CA GLY A 249 -5.95 15.25 4.16
C GLY A 249 -7.15 16.19 4.24
N CYS A 250 -8.36 15.67 4.47
CA CYS A 250 -9.57 16.47 4.62
C CYS A 250 -9.61 17.16 5.99
N ASN A 251 -9.98 18.43 6.01
CA ASN A 251 -10.48 19.10 7.20
C ASN A 251 -12.02 18.93 7.31
N GLN A 252 -12.64 19.44 8.37
CA GLN A 252 -14.09 19.29 8.59
C GLN A 252 -14.94 19.93 7.48
N GLN A 253 -14.53 21.09 6.97
CA GLN A 253 -15.22 21.76 5.87
C GLN A 253 -15.11 20.97 4.57
N ASP A 254 -13.94 20.38 4.29
CA ASP A 254 -13.77 19.51 3.12
C ASP A 254 -14.71 18.30 3.20
N ILE A 255 -14.81 17.67 4.38
CA ILE A 255 -15.69 16.53 4.61
C ILE A 255 -17.15 16.90 4.33
N GLU A 256 -17.63 18.00 4.91
CA GLU A 256 -19.00 18.47 4.71
C GLU A 256 -19.28 18.80 3.24
N SER A 257 -18.38 19.53 2.59
CA SER A 257 -18.50 19.94 1.19
C SER A 257 -18.59 18.75 0.24
N VAL A 258 -17.71 17.75 0.42
CA VAL A 258 -17.72 16.53 -0.41
C VAL A 258 -18.99 15.72 -0.12
N LEU A 259 -19.35 15.48 1.15
CA LEU A 259 -20.51 14.65 1.48
C LEU A 259 -21.83 15.25 0.98
N ASN A 260 -21.98 16.57 1.07
CA ASN A 260 -23.15 17.31 0.61
C ASN A 260 -23.16 17.55 -0.91
N GLY A 261 -22.06 17.25 -1.61
CA GLY A 261 -21.94 17.51 -3.06
C GLY A 261 -21.96 18.99 -3.39
N GLU A 262 -21.36 19.84 -2.55
CA GLU A 262 -21.36 21.27 -2.74
C GLU A 262 -20.38 21.70 -3.86
N GLY A 263 -20.82 22.63 -4.71
CA GLY A 263 -19.97 23.22 -5.75
C GLY A 263 -19.42 22.17 -6.73
N GLU A 264 -18.09 22.07 -6.81
CA GLU A 264 -17.39 21.16 -7.73
C GLU A 264 -17.56 19.67 -7.38
N TRP A 265 -18.14 19.34 -6.22
CA TRP A 265 -18.31 17.96 -5.77
C TRP A 265 -19.62 17.30 -6.21
N SER A 266 -20.57 18.04 -6.80
CA SER A 266 -21.87 17.47 -7.20
C SER A 266 -21.71 16.32 -8.19
N ASP A 267 -20.95 16.56 -9.27
CA ASP A 267 -20.74 15.59 -10.34
C ASP A 267 -19.89 14.41 -9.87
N PHE A 268 -18.91 14.70 -9.00
CA PHE A 268 -18.12 13.68 -8.33
C PHE A 268 -19.00 12.75 -7.49
N ARG A 269 -19.95 13.29 -6.71
CA ARG A 269 -20.83 12.52 -5.82
C ARG A 269 -21.77 11.61 -6.59
N ASP A 270 -22.35 12.08 -7.67
CA ASP A 270 -23.24 11.28 -8.51
C ASP A 270 -22.50 10.15 -9.24
N ALA A 271 -21.24 10.39 -9.59
CA ALA A 271 -20.43 9.43 -10.33
C ALA A 271 -19.79 8.38 -9.41
N ILE A 272 -19.34 8.76 -8.22
CA ILE A 272 -18.62 7.87 -7.30
C ILE A 272 -19.49 6.73 -6.76
N GLU A 273 -20.79 6.98 -6.53
CA GLU A 273 -21.73 5.96 -6.07
C GLU A 273 -21.85 4.79 -7.06
N LYS A 274 -21.75 5.08 -8.35
CA LYS A 274 -21.84 4.08 -9.42
C LYS A 274 -20.59 3.22 -9.51
N GLU A 275 -19.42 3.78 -9.23
CA GLU A 275 -18.12 3.19 -9.56
C GLU A 275 -17.32 2.69 -8.36
N THR A 276 -17.70 3.04 -7.12
CA THR A 276 -17.01 2.61 -5.89
C THR A 276 -17.94 1.83 -4.95
N ALA A 277 -17.32 1.04 -4.05
CA ALA A 277 -18.02 0.33 -2.98
C ALA A 277 -18.45 1.28 -1.85
N GLY A 278 -17.65 2.31 -1.63
CA GLY A 278 -17.86 3.32 -0.62
C GLY A 278 -16.80 4.42 -0.73
N LEU A 279 -17.04 5.49 0.01
CA LEU A 279 -16.15 6.64 0.16
C LEU A 279 -15.86 6.84 1.64
N ILE A 280 -14.59 7.01 2.00
CA ILE A 280 -14.18 7.45 3.35
C ILE A 280 -13.36 8.74 3.21
N LEU A 281 -13.69 9.75 4.00
CA LEU A 281 -12.96 11.02 4.06
C LEU A 281 -12.22 11.09 5.40
N CYS A 282 -10.91 11.33 5.36
CA CYS A 282 -10.11 11.37 6.58
C CYS A 282 -9.04 12.47 6.54
N GLY A 283 -8.55 12.84 7.73
CA GLY A 283 -7.42 13.75 7.87
C GLY A 283 -6.08 13.08 7.53
N MET A 284 -4.98 13.69 7.97
CA MET A 284 -3.63 13.16 7.71
C MET A 284 -3.30 11.90 8.52
N THR A 285 -4.07 11.58 9.56
CA THR A 285 -3.82 10.46 10.48
C THR A 285 -4.46 9.14 10.04
N GLY A 286 -4.96 9.07 8.79
CA GLY A 286 -5.64 7.89 8.26
C GLY A 286 -7.00 7.64 8.94
N CYS A 287 -7.54 6.44 8.71
CA CYS A 287 -8.83 6.00 9.24
C CYS A 287 -8.92 4.47 9.32
N PRO A 288 -9.86 3.93 10.11
CA PRO A 288 -10.36 2.58 9.91
C PRO A 288 -10.92 2.41 8.49
N LEU A 289 -10.75 1.24 7.89
CA LEU A 289 -11.30 0.86 6.59
C LEU A 289 -12.63 0.11 6.70
N ALA A 290 -13.20 0.03 7.91
CA ALA A 290 -14.51 -0.56 8.12
C ALA A 290 -15.57 0.21 7.31
N LEU A 291 -16.25 -0.52 6.43
CA LEU A 291 -17.39 0.02 5.68
C LEU A 291 -18.60 0.08 6.61
N GLU A 292 -18.64 1.10 7.46
CA GLU A 292 -19.78 1.40 8.32
C GLU A 292 -20.33 2.78 7.98
N LYS A 293 -21.64 2.99 8.16
CA LYS A 293 -22.24 4.31 7.95
C LYS A 293 -21.87 5.21 9.13
N CYS A 294 -21.00 6.20 8.90
CA CYS A 294 -20.64 7.21 9.90
C CYS A 294 -20.66 8.62 9.28
N SER A 295 -20.33 9.64 10.07
CA SER A 295 -20.31 11.04 9.61
C SER A 295 -19.20 11.34 8.58
N GLN A 296 -18.32 10.39 8.30
CA GLN A 296 -17.16 10.55 7.42
C GLN A 296 -17.12 9.50 6.30
N SER A 297 -18.16 8.68 6.18
CA SER A 297 -18.21 7.58 5.23
C SER A 297 -19.56 7.47 4.54
N LEU A 298 -19.52 6.99 3.30
CA LEU A 298 -20.69 6.62 2.53
C LEU A 298 -20.50 5.21 2.00
N ILE A 299 -21.54 4.40 2.13
CA ILE A 299 -21.60 3.05 1.59
C ILE A 299 -22.50 3.10 0.36
N PHE A 300 -21.99 2.62 -0.77
CA PHE A 300 -22.72 2.62 -2.04
C PHE A 300 -23.07 1.20 -2.50
N ASP A 301 -22.19 0.23 -2.25
CA ASP A 301 -22.45 -1.17 -2.57
C ASP A 301 -23.01 -1.91 -1.36
N THR A 302 -24.35 -1.99 -1.29
CA THR A 302 -25.05 -2.73 -0.24
C THR A 302 -25.24 -4.21 -0.56
N SER A 303 -24.79 -4.70 -1.73
CA SER A 303 -25.02 -6.09 -2.14
C SER A 303 -24.40 -7.12 -1.19
N MET A 304 -23.40 -6.71 -0.41
CA MET A 304 -22.76 -7.51 0.63
C MET A 304 -23.58 -7.60 1.95
N TYR A 305 -24.48 -6.66 2.21
CA TYR A 305 -25.27 -6.58 3.45
C TYR A 305 -26.50 -7.51 3.41
N ASN A 306 -26.90 -7.97 2.23
CA ASN A 306 -28.13 -8.74 2.03
C ASN A 306 -27.94 -10.27 2.09
N THR A 307 -26.77 -10.78 2.50
CA THR A 307 -26.57 -12.25 2.62
C THR A 307 -26.86 -12.84 4.01
N ALA A 308 -27.31 -12.03 4.98
CA ALA A 308 -27.70 -12.51 6.31
C ALA A 308 -29.21 -12.84 6.47
N GLN A 309 -29.96 -12.97 5.36
CA GLN A 309 -31.36 -13.40 5.39
C GLN A 309 -31.62 -14.43 4.30
N HIS A 310 -31.16 -15.67 4.48
CA HIS A 310 -31.82 -16.89 3.99
C HIS A 310 -31.30 -18.11 4.75
#